data_AF-A0A7S3YU66-F1
#
_entry.id   AF-A0A7S3YU66-F1
#
_cell.length_a   1.000
_cell.length_b   1.000
_cell.length_c   1.000
_cell.angle_alpha   90.00
_cell.angle_beta   90.00
_cell.angle_gamma   90.00
#
_symmetry.space_group_name_H-M   'P 1'
#
loop_
_entity.id
_entity.type
_entity.pdbx_description
1 polymer ?
#
loop_
_entity_poly.entity_id
_entity_poly.type
_entity_poly.pdbx_seq_one_letter_code
_entity_poly.pdbx_strand_id
1 'polypeptide(L)'
;DPAQQSLIRGGDRLALSATVTNFAEAEVAYAWSCTSGNLELGSSTLLSSADGPNLVIAPDVLQQGTAYSIRVSVTSIADSALTGTSVLSFSTNAAPVLGECASSPETGDALTTTFRLECSGWVDPESDLPLLYRFQADVQADGTYIDLSGNQVLEFFDTILPYPSSSSSSSSSTSTLTLRALISDGVGAQTSYSYSVVISEVDVDVASTSTEVDALLGKGDTATSGTLLSGMVGAINKGSAAADAEASERAKAVDNIVAFVGKVSATGDVNDVRTPATLLQQSTQASSSAGLSQESATKSLDTLTQIINITGFGATDSTASAVGTLQNIILASSSNSSGSGNASSSSNTTSARVVSIAANLGSALLADALEDENAKDVRSGNLTVTSRRLSSKSLGGGAA
;
A
#
# COMPACT_ATOMS: atom_id res chain seq x y z
N ASP A 1 -22.00 21.44 -20.83
CA ASP A 1 -21.01 21.13 -21.87
C ASP A 1 -20.81 19.61 -21.84
N PRO A 2 -21.09 18.86 -22.92
CA PRO A 2 -20.99 17.39 -22.93
C PRO A 2 -19.54 16.89 -22.98
N ALA A 3 -18.54 17.77 -23.00
CA ALA A 3 -17.14 17.44 -23.27
C ALA A 3 -16.29 17.08 -22.03
N GLN A 4 -16.88 16.77 -20.88
CA GLN A 4 -16.17 16.18 -19.74
C GLN A 4 -16.95 14.98 -19.19
N GLN A 5 -17.02 13.90 -19.97
CA GLN A 5 -17.22 12.59 -19.33
C GLN A 5 -15.93 12.29 -18.57
N SER A 6 -15.95 12.50 -17.25
CA SER A 6 -14.88 12.06 -16.37
C SER A 6 -14.79 10.54 -16.50
N LEU A 7 -13.73 10.03 -17.11
CA LEU A 7 -13.45 8.61 -17.11
C LEU A 7 -12.99 8.25 -15.69
N ILE A 8 -13.79 7.46 -14.98
CA ILE A 8 -13.53 7.06 -13.60
C ILE A 8 -12.92 5.66 -13.63
N ARG A 9 -11.92 5.35 -12.81
CA ARG A 9 -11.43 3.97 -12.73
C ARG A 9 -12.45 3.13 -11.95
N GLY A 10 -12.82 1.95 -12.48
CA GLY A 10 -13.84 1.11 -11.84
C GLY A 10 -13.45 0.61 -10.43
N GLY A 11 -12.15 0.46 -10.16
CA GLY A 11 -11.63 0.07 -8.85
C GLY A 11 -11.56 1.20 -7.82
N ASP A 12 -11.71 2.47 -8.24
CA ASP A 12 -11.48 3.60 -7.35
C ASP A 12 -12.71 3.91 -6.48
N ARG A 13 -12.44 4.46 -5.29
CA ARG A 13 -13.45 5.12 -4.45
C ARG A 13 -14.00 6.34 -5.20
N LEU A 14 -15.33 6.46 -5.28
CA LEU A 14 -15.99 7.63 -5.87
C LEU A 14 -16.75 8.43 -4.82
N ALA A 15 -16.34 9.68 -4.62
CA ALA A 15 -16.98 10.61 -3.68
C ALA A 15 -17.76 11.69 -4.44
N LEU A 16 -19.05 11.80 -4.16
CA LEU A 16 -19.96 12.81 -4.70
C LEU A 16 -20.48 13.69 -3.57
N SER A 17 -20.64 14.98 -3.83
CA SER A 17 -21.23 15.94 -2.89
C SER A 17 -22.35 16.73 -3.55
N ALA A 18 -23.46 16.87 -2.85
CA ALA A 18 -24.59 17.71 -3.23
C ALA A 18 -24.56 19.00 -2.40
N THR A 19 -24.65 20.14 -3.08
CA THR A 19 -24.73 21.45 -2.43
C THR A 19 -26.12 22.06 -2.64
N VAL A 20 -26.73 22.52 -1.55
CA VAL A 20 -28.01 23.22 -1.55
C VAL A 20 -27.74 24.71 -1.37
N THR A 21 -28.34 25.55 -2.21
CA THR A 21 -28.05 27.00 -2.25
C THR A 21 -29.14 27.86 -1.61
N ASN A 22 -30.32 27.29 -1.38
CA ASN A 22 -31.54 28.02 -0.98
C ASN A 22 -32.13 27.58 0.36
N PHE A 23 -31.56 26.58 1.02
CA PHE A 23 -31.97 26.08 2.34
C PHE A 23 -30.74 25.75 3.19
N ALA A 24 -30.90 25.79 4.51
CA ALA A 24 -29.89 25.22 5.40
C ALA A 24 -29.91 23.68 5.29
N GLU A 25 -28.75 23.04 5.45
CA GLU A 25 -28.63 21.58 5.33
C GLU A 25 -29.52 20.82 6.33
N ALA A 26 -29.76 21.41 7.51
CA ALA A 26 -30.64 20.84 8.52
C ALA A 26 -32.14 20.88 8.16
N GLU A 27 -32.51 21.60 7.10
CA GLU A 27 -33.90 21.81 6.67
C GLU A 27 -34.30 20.95 5.47
N VAL A 28 -33.40 20.09 5.01
CA VAL A 28 -33.58 19.28 3.81
C VAL A 28 -33.24 17.80 4.06
N ALA A 29 -33.89 16.94 3.28
CA ALA A 29 -33.62 15.51 3.21
C ALA A 29 -33.01 15.16 1.85
N TYR A 30 -31.93 14.38 1.85
CA TYR A 30 -31.28 13.89 0.65
C TYR A 30 -31.75 12.47 0.33
N ALA A 31 -31.82 12.14 -0.96
CA ALA A 31 -32.07 10.80 -1.44
C ALA A 31 -31.24 10.53 -2.69
N TRP A 32 -30.24 9.67 -2.56
CA TRP A 32 -29.40 9.22 -3.67
C TRP A 32 -29.98 7.97 -4.35
N SER A 33 -29.87 7.90 -5.67
CA SER A 33 -30.34 6.75 -6.46
C SER A 33 -29.46 6.52 -7.69
N CYS A 34 -29.26 5.25 -8.06
CA CYS A 34 -28.67 4.89 -9.35
C CYS A 34 -29.79 4.75 -10.39
N THR A 35 -29.63 5.42 -11.53
CA THR A 35 -30.62 5.43 -12.62
C THR A 35 -30.16 4.67 -13.87
N SER A 36 -28.85 4.40 -13.97
CA SER A 36 -28.23 3.59 -15.03
C SER A 36 -26.96 2.92 -14.50
N GLY A 37 -26.66 1.70 -14.98
CA GLY A 37 -25.48 0.92 -14.58
C GLY A 37 -25.75 -0.18 -13.54
N ASN A 38 -27.01 -0.33 -13.09
CA ASN A 38 -27.46 -1.40 -12.18
C ASN A 38 -26.67 -1.50 -10.86
N LEU A 39 -26.25 -0.35 -10.31
CA LEU A 39 -25.64 -0.29 -8.98
C LEU A 39 -26.74 -0.12 -7.92
N GLU A 40 -26.83 -1.08 -7.00
CA GLU A 40 -27.65 -0.92 -5.81
C GLU A 40 -26.91 -0.05 -4.79
N LEU A 41 -27.53 1.04 -4.32
CA LEU A 41 -26.94 1.91 -3.32
C LEU A 41 -27.34 1.43 -1.91
N GLY A 42 -26.45 0.68 -1.26
CA GLY A 42 -26.67 0.15 0.08
C GLY A 42 -25.37 0.04 0.90
N SER A 43 -25.47 -0.57 2.08
CA SER A 43 -24.34 -0.72 3.01
C SER A 43 -23.18 -1.59 2.49
N SER A 44 -23.44 -2.45 1.50
CA SER A 44 -22.41 -3.25 0.82
C SER A 44 -21.64 -2.48 -0.24
N THR A 45 -22.17 -1.35 -0.71
CA THR A 45 -21.64 -0.59 -1.85
C THR A 45 -21.20 0.83 -1.48
N LEU A 46 -21.61 1.31 -0.30
CA LEU A 46 -21.39 2.68 0.15
C LEU A 46 -20.50 2.73 1.39
N LEU A 47 -19.64 3.74 1.42
CA LEU A 47 -18.89 4.16 2.60
C LEU A 47 -19.55 5.35 3.32
N SER A 48 -20.68 5.85 2.83
CA SER A 48 -21.48 6.88 3.50
C SER A 48 -22.96 6.49 3.52
N SER A 49 -23.78 7.29 4.21
CA SER A 49 -25.24 7.18 4.12
C SER A 49 -25.73 7.69 2.77
N ALA A 50 -26.75 7.03 2.20
CA ALA A 50 -27.47 7.49 1.01
C ALA A 50 -28.47 8.63 1.30
N ASP A 51 -28.58 9.06 2.57
CA ASP A 51 -29.50 10.10 3.02
C ASP A 51 -28.78 11.41 3.42
N GLY A 52 -27.48 11.50 3.16
CA GLY A 52 -26.63 12.65 3.45
C GLY A 52 -26.30 13.51 2.23
N PRO A 53 -25.65 14.67 2.43
CA PRO A 53 -25.15 15.50 1.33
C PRO A 53 -24.04 14.83 0.53
N ASN A 54 -23.32 13.87 1.14
CA ASN A 54 -22.18 13.19 0.54
C ASN A 54 -22.54 11.72 0.27
N LEU A 55 -22.29 11.28 -0.97
CA LEU A 55 -22.37 9.88 -1.36
C LEU A 55 -20.97 9.37 -1.67
N VAL A 56 -20.49 8.42 -0.87
CA VAL A 56 -19.20 7.77 -1.10
C VAL A 56 -19.46 6.33 -1.50
N ILE A 57 -19.16 6.00 -2.76
CA ILE A 57 -19.21 4.64 -3.29
C ILE A 57 -17.87 3.97 -2.96
N ALA A 58 -17.95 2.75 -2.43
CA ALA A 58 -16.79 1.97 -2.06
C ALA A 58 -15.95 1.58 -3.30
N PRO A 59 -14.63 1.42 -3.15
CA PRO A 59 -13.79 0.89 -4.22
C PRO A 59 -14.25 -0.51 -4.66
N ASP A 60 -13.88 -0.91 -5.88
CA ASP A 60 -14.17 -2.22 -6.50
C ASP A 60 -15.66 -2.59 -6.65
N VAL A 61 -16.56 -1.63 -6.46
CA VAL A 61 -18.01 -1.83 -6.63
C VAL A 61 -18.50 -1.45 -8.03
N LEU A 62 -17.85 -0.46 -8.66
CA LEU A 62 -18.21 -0.05 -10.00
C LEU A 62 -17.63 -1.04 -11.01
N GLN A 63 -18.50 -1.64 -11.83
CA GLN A 63 -18.05 -2.54 -12.88
C GLN A 63 -17.23 -1.75 -13.89
N GLN A 64 -16.09 -2.30 -14.31
CA GLN A 64 -15.22 -1.70 -15.31
C GLN A 64 -15.93 -1.63 -16.68
N GLY A 65 -15.60 -0.62 -17.49
CA GLY A 65 -16.20 -0.43 -18.82
C GLY A 65 -17.72 -0.15 -18.84
N THR A 66 -18.30 0.28 -17.71
CA THR A 66 -19.74 0.44 -17.52
C THR A 66 -20.14 1.91 -17.37
N ALA A 67 -21.23 2.30 -18.03
CA ALA A 67 -21.79 3.65 -17.91
C ALA A 67 -22.79 3.75 -16.76
N TYR A 68 -22.58 4.72 -15.87
CA TYR A 68 -23.40 4.98 -14.69
C TYR A 68 -24.09 6.34 -14.75
N SER A 69 -25.28 6.42 -14.17
CA SER A 69 -25.98 7.68 -13.91
C SER A 69 -26.48 7.71 -12.47
N ILE A 70 -25.92 8.60 -11.65
CA ILE A 70 -26.27 8.78 -10.25
C ILE A 70 -27.10 10.05 -10.10
N ARG A 71 -28.26 9.93 -9.44
CA ARG A 71 -29.20 11.02 -9.18
C ARG A 71 -29.27 11.32 -7.69
N VAL A 72 -29.23 12.60 -7.35
CA VAL A 72 -29.62 13.09 -6.02
C VAL A 72 -30.95 13.84 -6.14
N SER A 73 -31.84 13.57 -5.19
CA SER A 73 -33.05 14.36 -4.96
C SER A 73 -32.96 14.96 -3.56
N VAL A 74 -33.20 16.27 -3.46
CA VAL A 74 -33.16 17.00 -2.20
C VAL A 74 -34.52 17.64 -1.97
N THR A 75 -35.15 17.31 -0.84
CA THR A 75 -36.52 17.71 -0.52
C THR A 75 -36.53 18.54 0.75
N SER A 76 -37.24 19.67 0.77
CA SER A 76 -37.45 20.42 2.02
C SER A 76 -38.24 19.59 3.03
N ILE A 77 -37.78 19.56 4.28
CA ILE A 77 -38.46 18.86 5.37
C ILE A 77 -39.77 19.59 5.73
N ALA A 78 -39.80 20.92 5.58
CA ALA A 78 -40.97 21.75 5.90
C ALA A 78 -42.06 21.68 4.83
N ASP A 79 -41.67 21.48 3.56
CA ASP A 79 -42.59 21.37 2.43
C ASP A 79 -42.07 20.39 1.37
N SER A 80 -42.67 19.19 1.34
CA SER A 80 -42.31 18.14 0.38
C SER A 80 -42.51 18.54 -1.10
N ALA A 81 -43.28 19.59 -1.40
CA ALA A 81 -43.41 20.08 -2.76
C ALA A 81 -42.14 20.79 -3.26
N LEU A 82 -41.27 21.23 -2.35
CA LEU A 82 -40.00 21.88 -2.67
C LEU A 82 -38.90 20.83 -2.81
N THR A 83 -38.80 20.26 -4.01
CA THR A 83 -37.79 19.26 -4.37
C THR A 83 -36.89 19.75 -5.50
N GLY A 84 -35.57 19.68 -5.30
CA GLY A 84 -34.56 19.87 -6.34
C GLY A 84 -33.88 18.54 -6.70
N THR A 85 -33.45 18.38 -7.95
CA THR A 85 -32.77 17.15 -8.39
C THR A 85 -31.58 17.44 -9.29
N SER A 86 -30.53 16.63 -9.17
CA SER A 86 -29.36 16.67 -10.05
C SER A 86 -28.96 15.26 -10.47
N VAL A 87 -28.36 15.12 -11.66
CA VAL A 87 -27.90 13.85 -12.22
C VAL A 87 -26.47 13.99 -12.72
N LEU A 88 -25.59 13.09 -12.29
CA LEU A 88 -24.24 12.92 -12.81
C LEU A 88 -24.18 11.65 -13.65
N SER A 89 -23.66 11.74 -14.87
CA SER A 89 -23.41 10.58 -15.73
C SER A 89 -21.93 10.46 -16.05
N PHE A 90 -21.38 9.26 -15.94
CA PHE A 90 -19.98 8.95 -16.18
C PHE A 90 -19.81 7.51 -16.67
N SER A 91 -18.64 7.20 -17.22
CA SER A 91 -18.27 5.84 -17.60
C SER A 91 -17.03 5.42 -16.84
N THR A 92 -16.98 4.14 -16.46
CA THR A 92 -15.77 3.57 -15.89
C THR A 92 -14.81 3.12 -16.99
N ASN A 93 -13.52 3.32 -16.79
CA ASN A 93 -12.49 2.76 -17.64
C ASN A 93 -12.45 1.23 -17.53
N ALA A 94 -12.04 0.54 -18.59
CA ALA A 94 -11.83 -0.90 -18.61
C ALA A 94 -10.33 -1.20 -18.61
N ALA A 95 -9.88 -2.13 -17.77
CA ALA A 95 -8.49 -2.55 -17.76
C ALA A 95 -8.15 -3.41 -19.01
N PRO A 96 -6.85 -3.53 -19.34
CA PRO A 96 -6.37 -4.42 -20.40
C PRO A 96 -6.83 -5.87 -20.21
N VAL A 97 -7.03 -6.62 -21.31
CA VAL A 97 -7.54 -8.00 -21.27
C VAL A 97 -6.77 -8.98 -22.18
N LEU A 98 -7.11 -10.27 -22.07
CA LEU A 98 -6.70 -11.41 -22.91
C LEU A 98 -5.24 -11.88 -22.84
N GLY A 99 -4.33 -11.10 -22.28
CA GLY A 99 -2.92 -11.46 -22.22
C GLY A 99 -2.57 -12.49 -21.16
N GLU A 100 -1.31 -12.92 -21.22
CA GLU A 100 -0.69 -13.84 -20.26
C GLU A 100 0.70 -13.33 -19.88
N CYS A 101 1.25 -13.82 -18.76
CA CYS A 101 2.62 -13.55 -18.36
C CYS A 101 3.31 -14.83 -17.87
N ALA A 102 4.62 -14.92 -18.08
CA ALA A 102 5.45 -16.06 -17.71
C ALA A 102 6.86 -15.62 -17.29
N SER A 103 7.63 -16.57 -16.75
CA SER A 103 9.05 -16.39 -16.45
C SER A 103 9.90 -17.37 -17.25
N SER A 104 11.08 -16.95 -17.70
CA SER A 104 12.09 -17.81 -18.27
C SER A 104 13.47 -17.54 -17.65
N PRO A 105 14.12 -18.53 -17.01
CA PRO A 105 13.65 -19.91 -16.81
C PRO A 105 12.54 -20.01 -15.75
N GLU A 106 11.75 -21.07 -15.75
CA GLU A 106 10.73 -21.32 -14.69
C GLU A 106 11.34 -21.82 -13.37
N THR A 107 12.63 -22.16 -13.40
CA THR A 107 13.39 -22.68 -12.25
C THR A 107 14.78 -22.07 -12.20
N GLY A 108 15.28 -21.69 -11.02
CA GLY A 108 16.66 -21.21 -10.86
C GLY A 108 17.06 -20.94 -9.41
N ASP A 109 18.27 -20.42 -9.23
CA ASP A 109 18.85 -20.14 -7.92
C ASP A 109 18.62 -18.68 -7.50
N ALA A 110 18.23 -18.48 -6.23
CA ALA A 110 17.96 -17.16 -5.66
C ALA A 110 19.16 -16.21 -5.82
N LEU A 111 18.86 -14.94 -6.10
CA LEU A 111 19.83 -13.84 -6.23
C LEU A 111 20.94 -14.04 -7.28
N THR A 112 20.92 -15.15 -8.02
CA THR A 112 22.01 -15.56 -8.93
C THR A 112 21.50 -15.78 -10.35
N THR A 113 20.41 -16.52 -10.49
CA THR A 113 19.82 -16.78 -11.81
C THR A 113 19.10 -15.52 -12.30
N THR A 114 19.41 -15.09 -13.52
CA THR A 114 18.66 -14.04 -14.20
C THR A 114 17.39 -14.64 -14.81
N PHE A 115 16.25 -14.10 -14.41
CA PHE A 115 14.93 -14.42 -14.88
C PHE A 115 14.44 -13.31 -15.80
N ARG A 116 13.93 -13.69 -16.97
CA ARG A 116 13.12 -12.82 -17.81
C ARG A 116 11.67 -13.00 -17.43
N LEU A 117 11.06 -11.94 -16.91
CA LEU A 117 9.62 -11.85 -16.67
C LEU A 117 9.00 -11.20 -17.91
N GLU A 118 8.01 -11.84 -18.54
CA GLU A 118 7.48 -11.39 -19.82
C GLU A 118 5.96 -11.55 -19.86
N CYS A 119 5.28 -10.55 -20.40
CA CYS A 119 3.86 -10.54 -20.67
C CYS A 119 3.63 -10.43 -22.18
N SER A 120 2.54 -11.01 -22.68
CA SER A 120 2.20 -10.91 -24.10
C SER A 120 0.69 -11.01 -24.30
N GLY A 121 0.21 -10.52 -25.45
CA GLY A 121 -1.20 -10.66 -25.86
C GLY A 121 -2.21 -9.75 -25.15
N TRP A 122 -1.75 -8.81 -24.32
CA TRP A 122 -2.61 -7.81 -23.68
C TRP A 122 -3.13 -6.80 -24.71
N VAL A 123 -4.43 -6.53 -24.66
CA VAL A 123 -5.11 -5.59 -25.57
C VAL A 123 -5.96 -4.58 -24.82
N ASP A 124 -6.05 -3.38 -25.38
CA ASP A 124 -6.80 -2.23 -24.86
C ASP A 124 -7.20 -1.30 -26.03
N PRO A 125 -8.34 -0.57 -25.95
CA PRO A 125 -8.63 0.52 -26.86
C PRO A 125 -7.44 1.44 -27.19
N GLU A 126 -7.34 1.87 -28.45
CA GLU A 126 -6.25 2.74 -28.91
C GLU A 126 -6.18 4.08 -28.17
N SER A 127 -7.32 4.58 -27.68
CA SER A 127 -7.41 5.81 -26.87
C SER A 127 -6.74 5.70 -25.51
N ASP A 128 -6.57 4.47 -25.01
CA ASP A 128 -6.18 4.19 -23.64
C ASP A 128 -4.73 3.67 -23.59
N LEU A 129 -4.06 3.49 -24.75
CA LEU A 129 -2.63 3.17 -24.84
C LEU A 129 -1.73 4.37 -24.47
N PRO A 130 -0.47 4.15 -24.03
CA PRO A 130 0.26 2.89 -23.99
C PRO A 130 -0.03 2.02 -22.76
N LEU A 131 0.22 0.71 -22.89
CA LEU A 131 0.27 -0.19 -21.75
C LEU A 131 1.54 0.03 -20.94
N LEU A 132 1.40 -0.07 -19.62
CA LEU A 132 2.49 -0.04 -18.65
C LEU A 132 2.47 -1.36 -17.87
N TYR A 133 3.66 -1.94 -17.72
CA TYR A 133 3.90 -3.18 -17.02
C TYR A 133 4.69 -2.93 -15.75
N ARG A 134 4.31 -3.61 -14.68
CA ARG A 134 5.05 -3.61 -13.41
C ARG A 134 5.08 -5.01 -12.83
N PHE A 135 6.26 -5.48 -12.46
CA PHE A 135 6.46 -6.84 -11.94
C PHE A 135 6.68 -6.81 -10.43
N GLN A 136 6.09 -7.79 -9.75
CA GLN A 136 6.05 -7.88 -8.30
C GLN A 136 6.26 -9.32 -7.82
N ALA A 137 6.76 -9.48 -6.59
CA ALA A 137 6.94 -10.78 -5.95
C ALA A 137 6.33 -10.79 -4.55
N ASP A 138 5.61 -11.88 -4.22
CA ASP A 138 5.17 -12.19 -2.86
C ASP A 138 6.25 -13.01 -2.16
N VAL A 139 7.14 -12.33 -1.46
CA VAL A 139 8.29 -12.94 -0.79
C VAL A 139 7.90 -13.58 0.54
N GLN A 140 6.80 -13.15 1.16
CA GLN A 140 6.34 -13.66 2.46
C GLN A 140 5.28 -14.76 2.32
N ALA A 141 4.75 -15.00 1.13
CA ALA A 141 3.57 -15.86 0.91
C ALA A 141 2.36 -15.45 1.77
N ASP A 142 2.24 -14.16 2.08
CA ASP A 142 1.15 -13.57 2.87
C ASP A 142 0.28 -12.62 2.04
N GLY A 143 0.54 -12.52 0.73
CA GLY A 143 -0.12 -11.59 -0.18
C GLY A 143 0.51 -10.19 -0.21
N THR A 144 1.58 -9.94 0.55
CA THR A 144 2.33 -8.67 0.51
C THR A 144 3.39 -8.72 -0.58
N TYR A 145 3.23 -7.85 -1.58
CA TYR A 145 4.11 -7.81 -2.73
C TYR A 145 5.19 -6.72 -2.60
N ILE A 146 6.43 -7.05 -2.98
CA ILE A 146 7.47 -6.05 -3.30
C ILE A 146 7.45 -5.75 -4.80
N ASP A 147 7.80 -4.53 -5.18
CA ASP A 147 8.03 -4.19 -6.58
C ASP A 147 9.41 -4.66 -7.01
N LEU A 148 9.45 -5.50 -8.06
CA LEU A 148 10.68 -5.90 -8.74
C LEU A 148 11.08 -4.88 -9.81
N SER A 149 10.09 -4.20 -10.40
CA SER A 149 10.28 -3.14 -11.39
C SER A 149 9.39 -1.94 -11.08
N GLY A 150 9.76 -0.77 -11.62
CA GLY A 150 8.81 0.34 -11.79
C GLY A 150 7.82 0.07 -12.93
N ASN A 151 6.98 1.06 -13.23
CA ASN A 151 6.15 1.04 -14.43
C ASN A 151 7.03 1.21 -15.68
N GLN A 152 6.87 0.32 -16.66
CA GLN A 152 7.63 0.36 -17.91
C GLN A 152 6.76 0.02 -19.12
N VAL A 153 7.12 0.55 -20.29
CA VAL A 153 6.41 0.26 -21.55
C VAL A 153 6.84 -1.06 -22.18
N LEU A 154 7.97 -1.63 -21.74
CA LEU A 154 8.44 -2.92 -22.19
C LEU A 154 7.59 -4.03 -21.56
N GLU A 155 7.20 -5.00 -22.37
CA GLU A 155 6.42 -6.16 -21.92
C GLU A 155 7.28 -7.19 -21.18
N PHE A 156 8.58 -6.95 -21.03
CA PHE A 156 9.50 -7.80 -20.29
C PHE A 156 10.41 -7.04 -19.33
N PHE A 157 10.94 -7.77 -18.34
CA PHE A 157 11.90 -7.28 -17.36
C PHE A 157 12.87 -8.40 -16.97
N ASP A 158 14.17 -8.12 -17.08
CA ASP A 158 15.21 -9.04 -16.66
C ASP A 158 15.62 -8.72 -15.21
N THR A 159 15.53 -9.70 -14.32
CA THR A 159 15.86 -9.52 -12.89
C THR A 159 16.40 -10.78 -12.25
N ILE A 160 17.01 -10.63 -11.08
CA ILE A 160 17.22 -11.74 -10.15
C ILE A 160 16.01 -11.83 -9.20
N LEU A 161 15.79 -12.97 -8.57
CA LEU A 161 14.65 -13.16 -7.66
C LEU A 161 15.12 -13.53 -6.24
N PRO A 162 14.44 -13.03 -5.20
CA PRO A 162 14.76 -13.38 -3.82
C PRO A 162 14.22 -14.78 -3.49
N TYR A 163 14.74 -15.38 -2.43
CA TYR A 163 14.17 -16.59 -1.85
C TYR A 163 12.99 -16.22 -0.92
N PRO A 164 11.84 -16.89 -1.00
CA PRO A 164 10.69 -16.57 -0.15
C PRO A 164 10.98 -16.86 1.34
N SER A 165 10.70 -15.90 2.22
CA SER A 165 11.10 -15.91 3.63
C SER A 165 10.21 -16.81 4.52
N SER A 166 9.05 -17.24 4.04
CA SER A 166 8.08 -18.06 4.79
C SER A 166 8.26 -19.56 4.65
N SER A 167 9.32 -20.04 3.98
CA SER A 167 9.65 -21.47 3.97
C SER A 167 10.17 -21.89 5.35
N SER A 168 9.22 -22.14 6.25
CA SER A 168 9.43 -22.71 7.58
C SER A 168 10.26 -23.99 7.48
N SER A 169 11.46 -23.94 8.07
CA SER A 169 12.20 -25.02 8.76
C SER A 169 12.18 -26.44 8.17
N SER A 170 11.91 -26.59 6.88
CA SER A 170 11.90 -27.86 6.16
C SER A 170 13.08 -27.86 5.22
N SER A 171 13.80 -28.97 5.24
CA SER A 171 15.05 -29.26 4.53
C SER A 171 14.97 -29.21 3.00
N SER A 172 13.93 -28.60 2.41
CA SER A 172 13.84 -28.35 0.99
C SER A 172 14.63 -27.09 0.63
N SER A 173 15.72 -27.26 -0.10
CA SER A 173 16.51 -26.18 -0.70
C SER A 173 15.79 -25.48 -1.86
N THR A 174 14.48 -25.65 -2.01
CA THR A 174 13.68 -25.14 -3.13
C THR A 174 12.31 -24.72 -2.62
N SER A 175 11.79 -23.60 -3.11
CA SER A 175 10.46 -23.09 -2.80
C SER A 175 9.80 -22.48 -4.05
N THR A 176 8.49 -22.24 -3.99
CA THR A 176 7.75 -21.58 -5.06
C THR A 176 7.59 -20.11 -4.71
N LEU A 177 8.11 -19.22 -5.56
CA LEU A 177 7.90 -17.78 -5.45
C LEU A 177 6.70 -17.39 -6.32
N THR A 178 5.71 -16.72 -5.73
CA THR A 178 4.57 -16.18 -6.47
C THR A 178 4.93 -14.81 -7.03
N LEU A 179 4.77 -14.66 -8.35
CA LEU A 179 4.97 -13.43 -9.08
C LEU A 179 3.63 -12.86 -9.51
N ARG A 180 3.60 -11.53 -9.66
CA ARG A 180 2.44 -10.81 -10.18
C ARG A 180 2.92 -9.75 -11.17
N ALA A 181 2.34 -9.76 -12.36
CA ALA A 181 2.41 -8.64 -13.28
C ALA A 181 1.18 -7.76 -13.08
N LEU A 182 1.39 -6.46 -12.97
CA LEU A 182 0.34 -5.45 -13.05
C LEU A 182 0.44 -4.81 -14.44
N ILE A 183 -0.67 -4.84 -15.17
CA ILE A 183 -0.77 -4.29 -16.52
C ILE A 183 -1.80 -3.18 -16.44
N SER A 184 -1.38 -1.95 -16.68
CA SER A 184 -2.27 -0.80 -16.70
C SER A 184 -2.27 -0.12 -18.05
N ASP A 185 -3.41 0.46 -18.40
CA ASP A 185 -3.50 1.38 -19.53
C ASP A 185 -2.99 2.79 -19.15
N GLY A 186 -2.92 3.67 -20.14
CA GLY A 186 -2.46 5.06 -20.03
C GLY A 186 -3.42 5.98 -19.26
N VAL A 187 -4.64 5.52 -18.96
CA VAL A 187 -5.64 6.22 -18.12
C VAL A 187 -5.67 5.63 -16.69
N GLY A 188 -4.95 4.52 -16.49
CA GLY A 188 -4.62 3.82 -15.26
C GLY A 188 -5.68 2.84 -14.77
N ALA A 189 -6.59 2.32 -15.61
CA ALA A 189 -7.22 1.06 -15.22
C ALA A 189 -6.19 -0.07 -15.32
N GLN A 190 -6.29 -1.04 -14.42
CA GLN A 190 -5.24 -2.03 -14.19
C GLN A 190 -5.84 -3.42 -14.00
N THR A 191 -5.18 -4.39 -14.59
CA THR A 191 -5.41 -5.82 -14.36
C THR A 191 -4.15 -6.46 -13.77
N SER A 192 -4.30 -7.61 -13.13
CA SER A 192 -3.18 -8.36 -12.56
C SER A 192 -3.16 -9.80 -13.04
N TYR A 193 -1.97 -10.30 -13.39
CA TYR A 193 -1.76 -11.69 -13.76
C TYR A 193 -0.74 -12.34 -12.82
N SER A 194 -1.12 -13.44 -12.19
CA SER A 194 -0.27 -14.17 -11.24
C SER A 194 0.28 -15.46 -11.84
N TYR A 195 1.57 -15.71 -11.63
CA TYR A 195 2.30 -16.89 -12.07
C TYR A 195 3.40 -17.21 -11.05
N SER A 196 4.12 -18.32 -11.22
CA SER A 196 5.07 -18.80 -10.20
C SER A 196 6.37 -19.30 -10.80
N VAL A 197 7.44 -19.20 -10.01
CA VAL A 197 8.78 -19.70 -10.34
C VAL A 197 9.29 -20.57 -9.20
N VAL A 198 10.00 -21.65 -9.52
CA VAL A 198 10.67 -22.48 -8.49
C VAL A 198 12.07 -21.93 -8.25
N ILE A 199 12.33 -21.50 -7.02
CA ILE A 199 13.59 -20.89 -6.62
C ILE A 199 14.33 -21.80 -5.65
N SER A 200 15.58 -22.11 -5.94
CA SER A 200 16.49 -22.75 -5.01
C SER A 200 17.10 -21.74 -4.04
N GLU A 201 17.25 -22.15 -2.78
CA GLU A 201 17.89 -21.33 -1.76
C GLU A 201 19.40 -21.21 -2.01
N VAL A 202 19.93 -20.01 -1.82
CA VAL A 202 21.36 -19.70 -1.84
C VAL A 202 21.73 -19.09 -0.49
N ASP A 203 22.89 -19.48 0.05
CA ASP A 203 23.41 -18.89 1.28
C ASP A 203 23.79 -17.43 1.04
N VAL A 204 23.23 -16.51 1.84
CA VAL A 204 23.37 -15.07 1.65
C VAL A 204 24.40 -14.52 2.63
N ASP A 205 25.55 -14.10 2.14
CA ASP A 205 26.49 -13.31 2.93
C ASP A 205 25.97 -11.86 3.05
N VAL A 206 25.44 -11.52 4.23
CA VAL A 206 24.89 -10.20 4.53
C VAL A 206 25.93 -9.08 4.34
N ALA A 207 27.21 -9.32 4.63
CA ALA A 207 28.24 -8.30 4.50
C ALA A 207 28.57 -8.00 3.04
N SER A 208 28.74 -9.04 2.22
CA SER A 208 28.95 -8.90 0.78
C SER A 208 27.73 -8.26 0.12
N THR A 209 26.53 -8.76 0.43
CA THR A 209 25.26 -8.25 -0.12
C THR A 209 25.05 -6.78 0.23
N SER A 210 25.36 -6.36 1.46
CA SER A 210 25.29 -4.95 1.86
C SER A 210 26.18 -4.06 1.00
N THR A 211 27.40 -4.51 0.70
CA THR A 211 28.34 -3.76 -0.14
C THR A 211 27.85 -3.64 -1.58
N GLU A 212 27.22 -4.69 -2.10
CA GLU A 212 26.63 -4.69 -3.44
C GLU A 212 25.40 -3.77 -3.54
N VAL A 213 24.53 -3.79 -2.52
CA VAL A 213 23.40 -2.86 -2.41
C VAL A 213 23.88 -1.41 -2.44
N ASP A 214 24.91 -1.07 -1.65
CA ASP A 214 25.48 0.29 -1.66
C ASP A 214 26.02 0.69 -3.05
N ALA A 215 26.66 -0.25 -3.75
CA ALA A 215 27.19 0.01 -5.08
C ALA A 215 26.07 0.23 -6.12
N LEU A 216 24.98 -0.53 -6.05
CA LEU A 216 23.83 -0.40 -6.94
C LEU A 216 23.04 0.88 -6.67
N LEU A 217 22.81 1.22 -5.39
CA LEU A 217 22.24 2.50 -4.99
C LEU A 217 23.12 3.69 -5.42
N GLY A 218 24.44 3.51 -5.43
CA GLY A 218 25.39 4.47 -5.98
C GLY A 218 25.19 4.73 -7.48
N LYS A 219 24.76 3.72 -8.24
CA LYS A 219 24.44 3.80 -9.67
C LYS A 219 22.99 4.22 -9.97
N GLY A 220 22.13 4.28 -8.94
CA GLY A 220 20.70 4.58 -9.08
C GLY A 220 19.84 3.38 -9.47
N ASP A 221 20.36 2.16 -9.37
CA ASP A 221 19.60 0.93 -9.64
C ASP A 221 18.80 0.49 -8.41
N THR A 222 17.66 1.14 -8.19
CA THR A 222 16.77 0.88 -7.05
C THR A 222 16.05 -0.47 -7.16
N ALA A 223 15.73 -0.92 -8.38
CA ALA A 223 15.04 -2.19 -8.61
C ALA A 223 15.89 -3.41 -8.17
N THR A 224 17.13 -3.50 -8.67
CA THR A 224 18.04 -4.60 -8.31
C THR A 224 18.43 -4.50 -6.84
N SER A 225 18.69 -3.28 -6.34
CA SER A 225 18.99 -3.05 -4.92
C SER A 225 17.87 -3.55 -4.01
N GLY A 226 16.60 -3.31 -4.38
CA GLY A 226 15.44 -3.72 -3.58
C GLY A 226 15.30 -5.22 -3.51
N THR A 227 15.61 -5.91 -4.61
CA THR A 227 15.57 -7.37 -4.67
C THR A 227 16.68 -8.02 -3.84
N LEU A 228 17.92 -7.53 -3.94
CA LEU A 228 19.03 -8.00 -3.09
C LEU A 228 18.74 -7.74 -1.61
N LEU A 229 18.21 -6.55 -1.28
CA LEU A 229 17.85 -6.18 0.07
C LEU A 229 16.72 -7.06 0.62
N SER A 230 15.75 -7.46 -0.21
CA SER A 230 14.73 -8.44 0.15
C SER A 230 15.32 -9.80 0.48
N GLY A 231 16.24 -10.31 -0.36
CA GLY A 231 16.94 -11.57 -0.09
C GLY A 231 17.76 -11.51 1.21
N MET A 232 18.44 -10.40 1.46
CA MET A 232 19.21 -10.16 2.68
C MET A 232 18.32 -10.14 3.92
N VAL A 233 17.19 -9.43 3.89
CA VAL A 233 16.23 -9.38 5.00
C VAL A 233 15.57 -10.75 5.23
N GLY A 234 15.28 -11.49 4.16
CA GLY A 234 14.78 -12.86 4.24
C GLY A 234 15.76 -13.80 4.95
N ALA A 235 17.05 -13.74 4.59
CA ALA A 235 18.10 -14.54 5.22
C ALA A 235 18.25 -14.21 6.71
N ILE A 236 18.22 -12.93 7.07
CA ILE A 236 18.25 -12.47 8.47
C ILE A 236 17.06 -13.03 9.26
N ASN A 237 15.85 -12.96 8.70
CA ASN A 237 14.63 -13.43 9.37
C ASN A 237 14.56 -14.95 9.51
N LYS A 238 15.32 -15.72 8.73
CA LYS A 238 15.43 -17.18 8.87
C LYS A 238 16.19 -17.59 10.16
N GLY A 239 16.96 -16.68 10.76
CA GLY A 239 17.47 -16.85 12.13
C GLY A 239 18.51 -17.97 12.30
N SER A 240 19.56 -18.01 11.48
CA SER A 240 20.67 -18.96 11.61
C SER A 240 21.83 -18.46 12.48
N ALA A 241 21.86 -17.16 12.81
CA ALA A 241 22.98 -16.51 13.50
C ALA A 241 22.77 -16.42 15.03
N ALA A 242 23.87 -16.28 15.78
CA ALA A 242 23.82 -15.93 17.20
C ALA A 242 23.19 -14.54 17.39
N ALA A 243 22.52 -14.31 18.54
CA ALA A 243 21.72 -13.09 18.77
C ALA A 243 22.46 -11.77 18.52
N ASP A 244 23.75 -11.67 18.87
CA ASP A 244 24.55 -10.46 18.64
C ASP A 244 24.90 -10.25 17.15
N ALA A 245 25.09 -11.34 16.40
CA ALA A 245 25.32 -11.28 14.96
C ALA A 245 24.03 -10.90 14.22
N GLU A 246 22.89 -11.46 14.63
CA GLU A 246 21.57 -11.11 14.09
C GLU A 246 21.26 -9.62 14.29
N ALA A 247 21.54 -9.05 15.47
CA ALA A 247 21.34 -7.62 15.73
C ALA A 247 22.22 -6.73 14.85
N SER A 248 23.48 -7.13 14.59
CA SER A 248 24.39 -6.40 13.71
C SER A 248 23.94 -6.46 12.24
N GLU A 249 23.50 -7.62 11.77
CA GLU A 249 22.99 -7.81 10.41
C GLU A 249 21.70 -7.02 10.17
N ARG A 250 20.79 -7.00 11.15
CA ARG A 250 19.59 -6.15 11.13
C ARG A 250 19.94 -4.68 11.07
N ALA A 251 20.96 -4.23 11.82
CA ALA A 251 21.39 -2.84 11.76
C ALA A 251 21.89 -2.45 10.36
N LYS A 252 22.66 -3.32 9.70
CA LYS A 252 23.08 -3.13 8.30
C LYS A 252 21.90 -3.08 7.33
N ALA A 253 20.92 -3.97 7.51
CA ALA A 253 19.71 -3.95 6.71
C ALA A 253 18.96 -2.62 6.83
N VAL A 254 18.78 -2.13 8.07
CA VAL A 254 18.16 -0.82 8.32
C VAL A 254 18.95 0.31 7.66
N ASP A 255 20.27 0.31 7.76
CA ASP A 255 21.12 1.34 7.13
C ASP A 255 20.98 1.34 5.59
N ASN A 256 20.95 0.16 4.97
CA ASN A 256 20.72 0.03 3.52
C ASN A 256 19.31 0.50 3.12
N ILE A 257 18.29 0.22 3.92
CA ILE A 257 16.91 0.69 3.69
C ILE A 257 16.85 2.23 3.81
N VAL A 258 17.55 2.82 4.78
CA VAL A 258 17.66 4.28 4.92
C VAL A 258 18.30 4.88 3.66
N ALA A 259 19.40 4.30 3.19
CA ALA A 259 20.06 4.74 1.96
C ALA A 259 19.14 4.60 0.73
N PHE A 260 18.41 3.49 0.63
CA PHE A 260 17.43 3.23 -0.42
C PHE A 260 16.35 4.32 -0.45
N VAL A 261 15.71 4.61 0.69
CA VAL A 261 14.69 5.66 0.80
C VAL A 261 15.27 7.02 0.45
N GLY A 262 16.51 7.31 0.85
CA GLY A 262 17.20 8.54 0.45
C GLY A 262 17.34 8.70 -1.06
N LYS A 263 17.57 7.59 -1.79
CA LYS A 263 17.65 7.59 -3.27
C LYS A 263 16.27 7.77 -3.91
N VAL A 264 15.27 7.05 -3.43
CA VAL A 264 13.89 7.19 -3.92
C VAL A 264 13.34 8.60 -3.66
N SER A 265 13.63 9.17 -2.50
CA SER A 265 13.24 10.55 -2.17
C SER A 265 13.76 11.56 -3.19
N ALA A 266 14.92 11.28 -3.80
CA ALA A 266 15.52 12.16 -4.80
C ALA A 266 14.87 12.03 -6.19
N THR A 267 14.25 10.88 -6.51
CA THR A 267 13.52 10.68 -7.78
C THR A 267 12.10 11.24 -7.71
N GLY A 268 11.49 11.25 -6.51
CA GLY A 268 10.13 11.75 -6.30
C GLY A 268 9.03 10.81 -6.80
N ASP A 269 9.38 9.57 -7.18
CA ASP A 269 8.39 8.56 -7.58
C ASP A 269 7.75 7.91 -6.35
N VAL A 270 6.45 8.11 -6.20
CA VAL A 270 5.63 7.58 -5.10
C VAL A 270 5.45 6.06 -5.19
N ASN A 271 5.68 5.44 -6.35
CA ASN A 271 5.59 3.98 -6.48
C ASN A 271 6.82 3.28 -5.88
N ASP A 272 7.97 3.94 -5.87
CA ASP A 272 9.25 3.36 -5.44
C ASP A 272 9.39 3.25 -3.92
N VAL A 273 8.47 3.84 -3.14
CA VAL A 273 8.51 3.86 -1.67
C VAL A 273 7.78 2.67 -1.02
N ARG A 274 7.03 1.86 -1.78
CA ARG A 274 6.33 0.69 -1.24
C ARG A 274 7.29 -0.43 -0.85
N THR A 275 8.27 -0.72 -1.71
CA THR A 275 9.33 -1.70 -1.45
C THR A 275 10.10 -1.37 -0.16
N PRO A 276 10.67 -0.17 0.04
CA PRO A 276 11.40 0.13 1.26
C PRO A 276 10.49 0.15 2.51
N ALA A 277 9.21 0.52 2.41
CA ALA A 277 8.27 0.41 3.54
C ALA A 277 8.08 -1.05 3.99
N THR A 278 7.90 -1.95 3.02
CA THR A 278 7.76 -3.40 3.27
C THR A 278 9.04 -4.00 3.83
N LEU A 279 10.21 -3.64 3.26
CA LEU A 279 11.51 -4.10 3.75
C LEU A 279 11.81 -3.57 5.16
N LEU A 280 11.40 -2.34 5.48
CA LEU A 280 11.54 -1.78 6.82
C LEU A 280 10.68 -2.51 7.85
N GLN A 281 9.44 -2.83 7.49
CA GLN A 281 8.60 -3.69 8.31
C GLN A 281 9.27 -5.05 8.55
N GLN A 282 9.78 -5.70 7.51
CA GLN A 282 10.40 -7.02 7.61
C GLN A 282 11.71 -7.03 8.41
N SER A 283 12.58 -6.04 8.21
CA SER A 283 13.85 -5.92 8.94
C SER A 283 13.67 -5.67 10.43
N THR A 284 12.54 -5.06 10.83
CA THR A 284 12.17 -4.82 12.23
C THR A 284 11.46 -6.01 12.89
N GLN A 285 11.05 -7.03 12.14
CA GLN A 285 10.49 -8.27 12.70
C GLN A 285 11.59 -9.02 13.46
N ALA A 286 11.63 -8.92 14.78
CA ALA A 286 12.61 -9.63 15.58
C ALA A 286 12.12 -11.05 15.92
N SER A 287 12.86 -12.07 15.50
CA SER A 287 12.66 -13.48 15.86
C SER A 287 12.94 -13.74 17.35
N SER A 288 13.72 -12.85 17.98
CA SER A 288 14.14 -12.90 19.38
C SER A 288 14.01 -11.52 20.05
N SER A 289 13.86 -11.49 21.37
CA SER A 289 13.67 -10.24 22.16
C SER A 289 14.86 -9.27 22.14
N ALA A 290 15.99 -9.63 21.52
CA ALA A 290 17.23 -8.86 21.46
C ALA A 290 17.55 -8.28 20.07
N GLY A 291 16.76 -8.60 19.03
CA GLY A 291 17.19 -8.40 17.64
C GLY A 291 17.22 -6.95 17.12
N LEU A 292 16.47 -6.02 17.72
CA LEU A 292 16.40 -4.64 17.23
C LEU A 292 17.06 -3.65 18.20
N SER A 293 18.17 -3.04 17.79
CA SER A 293 18.85 -2.01 18.57
C SER A 293 18.01 -0.72 18.68
N GLN A 294 18.21 0.07 19.74
CA GLN A 294 17.55 1.37 19.91
C GLN A 294 17.88 2.35 18.77
N GLU A 295 19.10 2.30 18.25
CA GLU A 295 19.54 3.13 17.13
C GLU A 295 18.81 2.72 15.84
N SER A 296 18.76 1.42 15.54
CA SER A 296 18.02 0.88 14.38
C SER A 296 16.53 1.20 14.47
N ALA A 297 15.93 1.11 15.66
CA ALA A 297 14.55 1.53 15.88
C ALA A 297 14.36 3.04 15.60
N THR A 298 15.29 3.89 16.05
CA THR A 298 15.22 5.34 15.81
C THR A 298 15.34 5.66 14.32
N LYS A 299 16.33 5.06 13.62
CA LYS A 299 16.50 5.19 12.17
C LYS A 299 15.26 4.71 11.42
N SER A 300 14.66 3.59 11.83
CA SER A 300 13.42 3.09 11.22
C SER A 300 12.26 4.08 11.35
N LEU A 301 12.09 4.72 12.51
CA LEU A 301 11.06 5.77 12.70
C LEU A 301 11.33 7.01 11.84
N ASP A 302 12.59 7.40 11.68
CA ASP A 302 13.00 8.47 10.75
C ASP A 302 12.65 8.13 9.31
N THR A 303 13.01 6.93 8.87
CA THR A 303 12.73 6.43 7.52
C THR A 303 11.24 6.33 7.24
N LEU A 304 10.43 5.85 8.20
CA LEU A 304 8.97 5.86 8.08
C LEU A 304 8.44 7.28 7.87
N THR A 305 8.96 8.25 8.62
CA THR A 305 8.55 9.65 8.47
C THR A 305 8.87 10.17 7.07
N GLN A 306 10.02 9.81 6.51
CA GLN A 306 10.38 10.17 5.12
C GLN A 306 9.44 9.50 4.11
N ILE A 307 9.18 8.19 4.23
CA ILE A 307 8.26 7.45 3.35
C ILE A 307 6.86 8.08 3.36
N ILE A 308 6.36 8.42 4.54
CA ILE A 308 5.05 9.05 4.71
C ILE A 308 5.01 10.42 4.03
N ASN A 309 6.08 11.21 4.12
CA ASN A 309 6.17 12.52 3.48
C ASN A 309 6.27 12.42 1.94
N ILE A 310 6.93 11.38 1.40
CA ILE A 310 7.05 11.17 -0.06
C ILE A 310 5.73 10.70 -0.66
N THR A 311 5.11 9.69 -0.04
CA THR A 311 3.90 9.05 -0.58
C THR A 311 2.71 9.99 -0.68
N GLY A 312 2.73 11.12 0.03
CA GLY A 312 1.57 11.99 0.12
C GLY A 312 0.35 11.20 0.58
N PHE A 313 0.44 10.48 1.71
CA PHE A 313 -0.69 9.99 2.50
C PHE A 313 -1.78 9.09 1.82
N GLY A 314 -1.67 8.78 0.52
CA GLY A 314 -2.68 8.04 -0.25
C GLY A 314 -2.36 6.56 -0.54
N ALA A 315 -1.14 6.09 -0.26
CA ALA A 315 -0.74 4.70 -0.50
C ALA A 315 -1.11 3.79 0.68
N THR A 316 -2.21 3.04 0.55
CA THR A 316 -2.74 2.14 1.60
C THR A 316 -1.75 1.04 2.00
N ASP A 317 -1.03 0.47 1.04
CA ASP A 317 -0.08 -0.63 1.29
C ASP A 317 1.11 -0.17 2.13
N SER A 318 1.72 0.97 1.78
CA SER A 318 2.81 1.58 2.56
C SER A 318 2.34 1.97 3.97
N THR A 319 1.07 2.33 4.13
CA THR A 319 0.47 2.66 5.43
C THR A 319 0.33 1.41 6.30
N ALA A 320 -0.07 0.26 5.73
CA ALA A 320 -0.12 -1.01 6.46
C ALA A 320 1.29 -1.46 6.92
N SER A 321 2.30 -1.36 6.04
CA SER A 321 3.68 -1.66 6.41
C SER A 321 4.24 -0.70 7.46
N ALA A 322 3.85 0.59 7.41
CA ALA A 322 4.21 1.56 8.44
C ALA A 322 3.61 1.19 9.81
N VAL A 323 2.33 0.81 9.86
CA VAL A 323 1.68 0.34 11.11
C VAL A 323 2.36 -0.93 11.64
N GLY A 324 2.73 -1.88 10.76
CA GLY A 324 3.48 -3.07 11.16
C GLY A 324 4.87 -2.76 11.71
N THR A 325 5.59 -1.82 11.10
CA THR A 325 6.89 -1.35 11.59
C THR A 325 6.76 -0.73 12.99
N LEU A 326 5.73 0.11 13.21
CA LEU A 326 5.44 0.67 14.53
C LEU A 326 5.16 -0.42 15.57
N GLN A 327 4.33 -1.41 15.23
CA GLN A 327 4.04 -2.54 16.11
C GLN A 327 5.33 -3.27 16.51
N ASN A 328 6.19 -3.60 15.55
CA ASN A 328 7.47 -4.28 15.80
C ASN A 328 8.35 -3.50 16.78
N ILE A 329 8.48 -2.19 16.59
CA ILE A 329 9.29 -1.30 17.44
C ILE A 329 8.69 -1.20 18.86
N ILE A 330 7.37 -1.10 18.99
CA ILE A 330 6.68 -1.07 20.29
C ILE A 330 6.94 -2.39 21.05
N LEU A 331 6.82 -3.53 20.38
CA LEU A 331 7.06 -4.84 20.98
C LEU A 331 8.53 -5.00 21.42
N ALA A 332 9.49 -4.62 20.57
CA ALA A 332 10.91 -4.64 20.91
C ALA A 332 11.24 -3.72 22.11
N SER A 333 10.64 -2.53 22.15
CA SER A 333 10.83 -1.57 23.26
C SER A 333 10.24 -2.08 24.57
N SER A 334 9.09 -2.75 24.53
CA SER A 334 8.47 -3.34 25.73
C SER A 334 9.32 -4.48 26.32
N SER A 335 9.93 -5.29 25.46
CA SER A 335 10.77 -6.42 25.85
C SER A 335 12.03 -5.96 26.61
N ASN A 336 12.67 -4.89 26.13
CA ASN A 336 13.87 -4.31 26.76
C ASN A 336 13.60 -3.57 28.09
N SER A 337 12.35 -3.18 28.37
CA SER A 337 11.99 -2.45 29.60
C SER A 337 11.84 -3.34 30.84
N SER A 338 11.76 -4.66 30.67
CA SER A 338 11.53 -5.61 31.77
C SER A 338 12.78 -5.98 32.58
N GLY A 339 13.98 -5.52 32.17
CA GLY A 339 15.27 -5.86 32.80
C GLY A 339 16.01 -4.73 33.54
N SER A 340 15.54 -3.48 33.51
CA SER A 340 16.27 -2.36 34.13
C SER A 340 15.32 -1.31 34.71
N GLY A 341 15.35 -1.14 36.03
CA GLY A 341 14.55 -0.16 36.79
C GLY A 341 14.91 1.31 36.55
N ASN A 342 15.67 1.63 35.51
CA ASN A 342 15.92 3.00 35.07
C ASN A 342 15.28 3.21 33.70
N ALA A 343 14.09 3.80 33.68
CA ALA A 343 13.52 4.38 32.47
C ALA A 343 14.44 5.51 31.99
N SER A 344 15.34 5.18 31.06
CA SER A 344 16.25 6.14 30.44
C SER A 344 15.46 7.16 29.61
N SER A 345 15.97 8.39 29.54
CA SER A 345 15.42 9.49 28.73
C SER A 345 15.18 9.12 27.25
N SER A 346 15.89 8.11 26.75
CA SER A 346 15.76 7.55 25.39
C SER A 346 14.51 6.70 25.13
N SER A 347 13.89 6.10 26.17
CA SER A 347 12.61 5.38 26.01
C SER A 347 11.44 6.36 25.79
N ASN A 348 11.54 7.53 26.44
CA ASN A 348 10.59 8.63 26.25
C ASN A 348 10.67 9.22 24.84
N THR A 349 11.87 9.28 24.22
CA THR A 349 12.00 9.78 22.85
C THR A 349 11.40 8.83 21.83
N THR A 350 11.62 7.51 21.93
CA THR A 350 11.00 6.53 21.02
C THR A 350 9.48 6.52 21.15
N SER A 351 8.96 6.54 22.38
CA SER A 351 7.51 6.59 22.62
C SER A 351 6.87 7.86 22.04
N ALA A 352 7.49 9.03 22.23
CA ALA A 352 7.00 10.28 21.66
C ALA A 352 7.01 10.27 20.13
N ARG A 353 8.01 9.64 19.50
CA ARG A 353 8.10 9.50 18.04
C ARG A 353 7.03 8.57 17.47
N VAL A 354 6.79 7.44 18.12
CA VAL A 354 5.72 6.51 17.75
C VAL A 354 4.36 7.23 17.74
N VAL A 355 4.06 8.01 18.78
CA VAL A 355 2.82 8.80 18.85
C VAL A 355 2.74 9.84 17.74
N SER A 356 3.84 10.55 17.45
CA SER A 356 3.89 11.53 16.36
C SER A 356 3.63 10.90 14.99
N ILE A 357 4.25 9.76 14.70
CA ILE A 357 4.04 9.04 13.44
C ILE A 357 2.61 8.50 13.36
N ALA A 358 2.07 7.97 14.45
CA ALA A 358 0.67 7.54 14.49
C ALA A 358 -0.31 8.71 14.22
N ALA A 359 -0.02 9.91 14.75
CA ALA A 359 -0.81 11.10 14.46
C ALA A 359 -0.69 11.56 12.99
N ASN A 360 0.49 11.46 12.40
CA ASN A 360 0.70 11.74 10.98
C ASN A 360 -0.03 10.72 10.10
N LEU A 361 -0.01 9.44 10.44
CA LEU A 361 -0.77 8.39 9.77
C LEU A 361 -2.29 8.63 9.91
N GLY A 362 -2.77 9.04 11.08
CA GLY A 362 -4.16 9.42 11.27
C GLY A 362 -4.57 10.61 10.39
N SER A 363 -3.72 11.64 10.32
CA SER A 363 -3.92 12.80 9.43
C SER A 363 -3.90 12.39 7.96
N ALA A 364 -3.05 11.42 7.61
CA ALA A 364 -2.95 10.85 6.27
C ALA A 364 -4.27 10.26 5.79
N LEU A 365 -4.80 9.34 6.61
CA LEU A 365 -6.02 8.62 6.30
C LEU A 365 -7.21 9.59 6.16
N LEU A 366 -7.19 10.68 6.93
CA LEU A 366 -8.22 11.73 6.89
C LEU A 366 -8.11 12.70 5.72
N ALA A 367 -6.96 12.78 5.02
CA ALA A 367 -6.75 13.80 3.99
C ALA A 367 -7.81 13.77 2.88
N ASP A 368 -8.28 12.57 2.52
CA ASP A 368 -9.34 12.34 1.51
C ASP A 368 -10.66 11.81 2.12
N ALA A 369 -10.80 11.85 3.46
CA ALA A 369 -12.04 11.44 4.09
C ALA A 369 -13.09 12.56 3.99
N LEU A 370 -14.30 12.22 3.50
CA LEU A 370 -15.44 13.12 3.57
C LEU A 370 -16.10 13.05 4.96
N GLU A 371 -16.83 14.10 5.30
CA GLU A 371 -17.59 14.13 6.56
C GLU A 371 -18.64 13.02 6.58
N ASP A 372 -18.68 12.32 7.72
CA ASP A 372 -19.58 11.20 8.01
C ASP A 372 -19.38 9.96 7.13
N GLU A 373 -18.29 9.90 6.37
CA GLU A 373 -17.79 8.65 5.79
C GLU A 373 -17.47 7.64 6.92
N ASN A 374 -17.58 6.35 6.58
CA ASN A 374 -17.18 5.25 7.42
C ASN A 374 -15.71 5.41 7.84
N ALA A 375 -15.39 4.89 9.03
CA ALA A 375 -14.03 4.98 9.54
C ALA A 375 -13.06 4.21 8.62
N LYS A 376 -11.88 4.80 8.39
CA LYS A 376 -10.78 4.15 7.70
C LYS A 376 -9.90 3.45 8.73
N ASP A 377 -9.79 2.14 8.59
CA ASP A 377 -9.00 1.28 9.46
C ASP A 377 -7.75 0.77 8.73
N VAL A 378 -6.60 0.91 9.38
CA VAL A 378 -5.37 0.22 8.99
C VAL A 378 -4.98 -0.72 10.11
N ARG A 379 -4.79 -2.01 9.78
CA ARG A 379 -4.50 -3.06 10.73
C ARG A 379 -3.15 -3.69 10.43
N SER A 380 -2.37 -3.91 11.48
CA SER A 380 -1.23 -4.83 11.45
C SER A 380 -1.19 -5.57 12.77
N GLY A 381 -1.24 -6.91 12.73
CA GLY A 381 -1.28 -7.76 13.92
C GLY A 381 -2.33 -7.30 14.95
N ASN A 382 -1.84 -6.85 16.12
CA ASN A 382 -2.67 -6.37 17.23
C ASN A 382 -2.83 -4.85 17.27
N LEU A 383 -2.22 -4.11 16.35
CA LEU A 383 -2.30 -2.65 16.27
C LEU A 383 -3.31 -2.26 15.18
N THR A 384 -4.31 -1.47 15.55
CA THR A 384 -5.27 -0.87 14.62
C THR A 384 -5.21 0.65 14.74
N VAL A 385 -5.03 1.32 13.61
CA VAL A 385 -5.19 2.77 13.48
C VAL A 385 -6.50 3.03 12.79
N THR A 386 -7.44 3.64 13.52
CA THR A 386 -8.77 4.02 13.02
C THR A 386 -8.86 5.53 12.94
N SER A 387 -9.31 6.05 11.81
CA SER A 387 -9.55 7.47 11.60
C SER A 387 -10.92 7.71 10.99
N ARG A 388 -11.61 8.76 11.44
CA ARG A 388 -12.91 9.16 10.91
C ARG A 388 -13.09 10.66 10.95
N ARG A 389 -13.67 11.23 9.89
CA ARG A 389 -14.08 12.63 9.84
C ARG A 389 -15.57 12.73 10.19
N LEU A 390 -15.90 13.47 11.23
CA LEU A 390 -17.27 13.64 11.71
C LEU A 390 -17.77 15.05 11.42
N SER A 391 -19.02 15.17 10.98
CA SER A 391 -19.70 16.46 10.88
C SER A 391 -20.06 16.99 12.28
N SER A 392 -20.37 18.30 12.35
CA SER A 392 -20.89 18.93 13.56
C SER A 392 -22.19 18.28 14.06
N LYS A 393 -23.04 17.80 13.14
CA LYS A 393 -24.27 17.07 13.44
C LYS A 393 -23.98 15.74 14.13
N SER A 394 -22.96 15.01 13.66
CA SER A 394 -22.51 13.74 14.26
C SER A 394 -21.84 13.93 15.63
N LEU A 395 -21.23 15.09 15.88
CA LEU A 395 -20.63 15.44 17.18
C LEU A 395 -21.66 15.91 18.22
N GLY A 396 -22.78 16.51 17.77
CA GLY A 396 -23.81 17.11 18.63
C GLY A 396 -24.75 16.14 19.35
N GLY A 397 -24.65 14.83 19.11
CA GLY A 397 -25.49 13.81 19.77
C GLY A 397 -25.06 13.41 21.19
N GLY A 398 -23.93 13.91 21.69
CA GLY A 398 -23.33 13.53 22.97
C GLY A 398 -23.43 14.55 24.10
N ALA A 399 -24.13 15.67 23.91
CA ALA A 399 -24.31 16.68 24.96
C ALA A 399 -25.77 17.14 25.04
N ALA A 400 -26.54 16.43 25.87
CA ALA A 400 -27.72 16.93 26.56
C ALA A 400 -27.79 16.27 27.94
#